data_AF-A0A3N5QF88-F1
#
_entry.id   AF-A0A3N5QF88-F1
#
_cell.length_a   1.000
_cell.length_b   1.000
_cell.length_c   1.000
_cell.angle_alpha   90.00
_cell.angle_beta   90.00
_cell.angle_gamma   90.00
#
_symmetry.space_group_name_H-M   'P 1'
#
loop_
_entity.id
_entity.type
_entity.pdbx_description
1 polymer ?
#
loop_
_entity_poly.entity_id
_entity_poly.type
_entity_poly.pdbx_seq_one_letter_code
_entity_poly.pdbx_strand_id
1 'polypeptide(L)'
;MNNMNILIAMDESENALRAVEYLAKYFTPDHRVTLFHVMVDSQAICNLSSPELTPYFLAQQAGLCTLDDKKKELVQKALEQARDVLMQAG
;
A
#
# COMPACT_ATOMS: atom_id res chain seq x y z
N MET A 1 11.73 23.20 -17.05
CA MET A 1 11.71 21.74 -17.25
C MET A 1 10.25 21.30 -17.26
N ASN A 2 9.88 20.23 -17.97
CA ASN A 2 8.49 19.82 -18.07
C ASN A 2 8.05 19.13 -16.77
N ASN A 3 6.92 19.56 -16.20
CA ASN A 3 6.40 18.96 -14.99
C ASN A 3 5.76 17.59 -15.28
N MET A 4 6.26 16.52 -14.65
CA MET A 4 5.80 15.15 -14.88
C MET A 4 4.85 14.66 -13.78
N ASN A 5 3.91 13.81 -14.17
CA ASN A 5 3.10 13.04 -13.25
C ASN A 5 3.73 11.64 -13.11
N ILE A 6 4.22 11.32 -11.92
CA ILE A 6 4.92 10.07 -11.64
C ILE A 6 4.06 9.24 -10.69
N LEU A 7 3.80 7.98 -11.04
CA LEU A 7 3.12 7.03 -10.17
C LEU A 7 4.11 5.95 -9.75
N ILE A 8 4.23 5.73 -8.45
CA ILE A 8 5.01 4.64 -7.88
C ILE A 8 4.04 3.65 -7.25
N ALA A 9 4.07 2.42 -7.76
CA ALA A 9 3.38 1.32 -7.13
C ALA A 9 4.13 0.95 -5.83
N MET A 10 3.41 0.98 -4.72
CA MET A 10 3.96 0.74 -3.39
C MET A 10 3.43 -0.56 -2.84
N ASP A 11 4.31 -1.31 -2.18
CA ASP A 11 4.02 -2.41 -1.27
C ASP A 11 4.98 -2.31 -0.08
N GLU A 12 4.95 -3.29 0.83
CA GLU A 12 5.83 -3.34 2.00
C GLU A 12 7.28 -3.75 1.67
N SER A 13 7.64 -3.95 0.39
CA SER A 13 8.96 -4.41 0.01
C SER A 13 10.00 -3.28 -0.01
N GLU A 14 11.24 -3.63 0.29
CA GLU A 14 12.37 -2.71 0.15
C GLU A 14 12.55 -2.20 -1.29
N ASN A 15 12.16 -3.00 -2.29
CA ASN A 15 12.28 -2.62 -3.69
C ASN A 15 11.34 -1.46 -4.07
N ALA A 16 10.13 -1.42 -3.49
CA ALA A 16 9.23 -0.30 -3.66
C ALA A 16 9.85 0.99 -3.09
N LEU A 17 10.45 0.91 -1.90
CA LEU A 17 11.14 2.05 -1.29
C LEU A 17 12.36 2.51 -2.09
N ARG A 18 13.16 1.59 -2.64
CA ARG A 18 14.31 1.94 -3.51
C ARG A 18 13.90 2.78 -4.73
N ALA A 19 12.70 2.55 -5.29
CA ALA A 19 12.18 3.37 -6.39
C ALA A 19 11.90 4.81 -5.94
N VAL A 20 11.41 4.98 -4.71
CA VAL A 20 11.18 6.30 -4.09
C VAL A 20 12.51 7.00 -3.82
N GLU A 21 13.49 6.30 -3.25
CA GLU A 21 14.85 6.82 -3.00
C GLU A 21 15.55 7.23 -4.29
N TYR A 22 15.38 6.46 -5.37
CA TYR A 22 15.88 6.81 -6.69
C TYR A 22 15.28 8.14 -7.17
N LEU A 23 13.96 8.30 -7.03
CA LEU A 23 13.29 9.52 -7.42
C LEU A 23 13.76 10.71 -6.59
N ALA A 24 13.79 10.57 -5.26
CA ALA A 24 14.28 11.57 -4.33
C ALA A 24 15.72 12.04 -4.63
N LYS A 25 16.58 11.14 -5.12
CA LYS A 25 17.98 11.43 -5.40
C LYS A 25 18.23 12.09 -6.75
N TYR A 26 17.45 11.76 -7.77
CA TYR A 26 17.78 12.09 -9.16
C TYR A 26 16.78 13.03 -9.84
N PHE A 27 15.61 13.25 -9.25
CA PHE A 27 14.57 14.11 -9.84
C PHE A 27 14.49 15.44 -9.10
N THR A 28 13.88 16.42 -9.75
CA THR A 28 13.62 17.74 -9.17
C THR A 28 12.26 17.75 -8.41
N PRO A 29 12.14 18.54 -7.33
CA PRO A 29 10.92 18.68 -6.53
C PRO A 29 9.67 19.21 -7.25
N ASP A 30 9.81 19.69 -8.48
CA ASP A 30 8.71 20.29 -9.24
C ASP A 30 7.70 19.26 -9.73
N HIS A 31 8.04 17.97 -9.70
CA HIS A 31 7.20 16.85 -10.14
C HIS A 31 6.07 16.47 -9.19
N ARG A 32 4.94 16.06 -9.76
CA ARG A 32 3.83 15.49 -9.00
C ARG A 32 4.01 13.98 -8.87
N VAL A 33 4.25 13.51 -7.65
CA VAL A 33 4.40 12.09 -7.33
C VAL A 33 3.13 11.55 -6.68
N THR A 34 2.64 10.40 -7.16
CA THR A 34 1.54 9.63 -6.58
C THR A 34 2.08 8.30 -6.08
N LEU A 35 2.07 8.10 -4.77
CA LEU A 35 2.33 6.81 -4.15
C LEU A 35 1.02 6.02 -4.13
N PHE A 36 1.01 4.83 -4.73
CA PHE A 36 -0.22 4.09 -4.98
C PHE A 36 -0.09 2.63 -4.59
N HIS A 37 -1.03 2.14 -3.76
CA HIS A 37 -1.14 0.73 -3.41
C HIS A 37 -2.53 0.21 -3.78
N VAL A 38 -2.60 -1.00 -4.33
CA VAL A 38 -3.86 -1.69 -4.62
C VAL A 38 -4.05 -2.79 -3.59
N MET A 39 -5.12 -2.67 -2.81
CA MET A 39 -5.56 -3.71 -1.88
C MET A 39 -6.99 -4.13 -2.23
N VAL A 40 -7.26 -5.44 -2.12
CA VAL A 40 -8.62 -5.97 -2.21
C VAL A 40 -9.43 -5.44 -1.04
N ASP A 41 -10.68 -5.07 -1.27
CA ASP A 41 -11.60 -4.68 -0.19
C ASP A 41 -11.93 -5.90 0.69
N SER A 42 -11.10 -6.12 1.70
CA SER A 42 -11.24 -7.23 2.64
C SER A 42 -12.47 -7.12 3.52
N GLN A 43 -13.06 -5.93 3.67
CA GLN A 43 -14.31 -5.80 4.43
C GLN A 43 -15.45 -6.54 3.73
N ALA A 44 -15.43 -6.59 2.39
CA ALA A 44 -16.36 -7.42 1.64
C ALA A 44 -16.20 -8.90 2.01
N ILE A 45 -14.96 -9.39 2.19
CA ILE A 45 -14.66 -10.79 2.54
C ILE A 45 -15.03 -11.09 4.00
N CYS A 46 -14.74 -10.17 4.91
CA CYS A 46 -15.12 -10.28 6.33
C CYS A 46 -16.63 -10.27 6.54
N ASN A 47 -17.37 -9.58 5.67
CA ASN A 47 -18.83 -9.52 5.69
C ASN A 47 -19.50 -10.60 4.83
N LEU A 48 -18.73 -11.53 4.23
CA LEU A 48 -19.30 -12.66 3.51
C LEU A 48 -20.02 -13.59 4.50
N SER A 49 -21.35 -13.55 4.46
CA SER A 49 -22.22 -14.54 5.10
C SER A 49 -23.05 -15.21 4.00
N SER A 50 -22.45 -16.21 3.35
CA SER A 50 -23.12 -17.00 2.30
C SER A 50 -23.24 -18.46 2.75
N PRO A 51 -24.38 -19.13 2.49
CA PRO A 51 -24.57 -20.53 2.84
C PRO A 51 -23.66 -21.49 2.05
N GLU A 52 -23.05 -21.03 0.96
CA GLU A 52 -22.07 -21.78 0.17
C GLU A 52 -20.66 -21.79 0.80
N LEU A 53 -20.42 -21.00 1.84
CA LEU A 53 -19.13 -20.97 2.53
C LEU A 53 -18.92 -22.24 3.36
N THR A 54 -17.72 -22.80 3.28
CA THR A 54 -17.36 -23.98 4.08
C THR A 54 -17.35 -23.64 5.58
N PRO A 55 -17.74 -24.58 6.47
CA PRO A 55 -17.64 -24.38 7.92
C PRO A 55 -16.22 -24.05 8.40
N TYR A 56 -15.20 -24.54 7.69
CA TYR A 56 -13.80 -24.20 7.95
C TYR A 56 -13.58 -22.69 7.82
N PHE A 57 -13.95 -22.10 6.68
CA PHE A 57 -13.80 -20.67 6.43
C PHE A 57 -14.48 -19.81 7.52
N LEU A 58 -15.70 -20.17 7.92
CA LEU A 58 -16.42 -19.47 9.00
C LEU A 58 -15.66 -19.54 10.33
N ALA A 59 -15.02 -20.68 10.64
CA ALA A 59 -14.23 -20.83 11.85
C ALA A 59 -12.93 -20.01 11.84
N GLN A 60 -12.35 -19.69 10.67
CA GLN A 60 -11.15 -18.83 10.58
C GLN A 60 -11.43 -17.37 10.22
N GLN A 61 -12.67 -16.99 9.94
CA GLN A 61 -13.03 -15.67 9.43
C GLN A 61 -12.43 -14.53 10.27
N ALA A 62 -12.57 -14.57 11.59
CA ALA A 62 -12.00 -13.55 12.49
C ALA A 62 -10.47 -13.45 12.40
N GLY A 63 -9.78 -14.59 12.24
CA GLY A 63 -8.33 -14.64 12.06
C GLY A 63 -7.90 -14.03 10.73
N LEU A 64 -8.60 -14.34 9.64
CA LEU A 64 -8.34 -13.78 8.32
C LEU A 64 -8.56 -12.26 8.29
N CYS A 65 -9.64 -11.77 8.90
CA CYS A 65 -9.90 -10.34 9.02
C CYS A 65 -8.80 -9.60 9.78
N THR A 66 -8.31 -10.20 10.87
CA THR A 66 -7.19 -9.62 11.64
C THR A 66 -5.91 -9.53 10.81
N LEU A 67 -5.64 -10.51 9.95
CA LEU A 67 -4.47 -10.50 9.06
C LEU A 67 -4.57 -9.39 8.02
N ASP A 68 -5.75 -9.17 7.46
CA ASP A 68 -5.97 -8.09 6.49
C ASP A 68 -5.79 -6.71 7.11
N ASP A 69 -6.26 -6.50 8.35
CA ASP A 69 -6.05 -5.23 9.06
C ASP A 69 -4.57 -4.98 9.35
N LYS A 70 -3.82 -6.02 9.73
CA LYS A 70 -2.36 -5.92 9.87
C LYS A 70 -1.67 -5.59 8.55
N LYS A 71 -2.13 -6.17 7.43
CA LYS A 71 -1.60 -5.85 6.11
C LYS A 71 -1.83 -4.38 5.76
N LYS A 72 -3.02 -3.84 6.02
CA LYS A 72 -3.31 -2.40 5.83
C LYS A 72 -2.36 -1.52 6.62
N GLU A 73 -2.09 -1.87 7.88
CA GLU A 73 -1.17 -1.12 8.73
C GLU A 73 0.25 -1.10 8.18
N LEU A 74 0.76 -2.25 7.70
CA LEU A 74 2.10 -2.35 7.12
C LEU A 74 2.24 -1.53 5.85
N VAL A 75 1.26 -1.62 4.96
CA VAL A 75 1.24 -0.83 3.72
C VAL A 75 1.15 0.67 4.01
N GLN A 76 0.32 1.07 4.98
CA GLN A 76 0.18 2.46 5.38
C GLN A 76 1.51 3.02 5.89
N LYS A 77 2.23 2.25 6.72
CA LYS A 77 3.57 2.61 7.19
C LYS A 77 4.57 2.74 6.03
N ALA A 78 4.51 1.86 5.03
CA ALA A 78 5.38 1.94 3.86
C ALA A 78 5.08 3.20 3.01
N LEU A 79 3.80 3.55 2.84
CA LEU A 79 3.38 4.78 2.15
C LEU A 79 3.83 6.04 2.90
N GLU A 80 3.71 6.06 4.22
CA GLU A 80 4.16 7.16 5.08
C GLU A 80 5.69 7.33 4.99
N GLN A 81 6.44 6.23 5.12
CA GLN A 81 7.88 6.25 4.97
C GLN A 81 8.32 6.78 3.60
N ALA A 82 7.69 6.31 2.52
CA ALA A 82 7.98 6.79 1.17
C ALA A 82 7.66 8.28 1.00
N ARG A 83 6.53 8.74 1.55
CA ARG A 83 6.17 10.16 1.55
C ARG A 83 7.24 10.99 2.27
N ASP A 84 7.70 10.55 3.43
CA ASP A 84 8.67 11.29 4.22
C ASP A 84 10.03 11.38 3.51
N VAL A 85 10.47 10.32 2.82
CA VAL A 85 11.67 10.34 1.97
C VAL A 85 11.56 11.42 0.89
N LEU A 86 10.42 11.50 0.20
CA LEU A 86 10.20 12.51 -0.84
C LEU A 86 10.16 13.93 -0.26
N MET A 87 9.41 14.14 0.83
CA MET A 87 9.30 15.46 1.48
C MET A 87 10.63 15.96 2.05
N GLN A 88 11.52 15.07 2.47
CA GLN A 88 12.87 15.43 2.92
C GLN A 88 13.80 15.81 1.77
N ALA A 89 13.54 15.32 0.56
CA ALA A 89 14.33 15.62 -0.64
C ALA A 89 13.98 17.00 -1.26
N GLY A 90 12.87 17.60 -0.85
CA GLY A 90 12.41 18.91 -1.30
C GLY A 90 11.09 18.84 -2.04
#